data_AF-A0A424K782-F1
#
_entry.id   AF-A0A424K782-F1
#
_cell.length_a   1.000
_cell.length_b   1.000
_cell.length_c   1.000
_cell.angle_alpha   90.00
_cell.angle_beta   90.00
_cell.angle_gamma   90.00
#
_symmetry.space_group_name_H-M   'P 1'
#
loop_
_entity.id
_entity.type
_entity.pdbx_description
1 polymer ?
#
loop_
_entity_poly.entity_id
_entity_poly.type
_entity_poly.pdbx_seq_one_letter_code
_entity_poly.pdbx_strand_id
1 'polypeptide(L)'
;MSGPERSEPPPTSKLGGILHTYRGYDPVAFPPPAAPPSEGLQGLGDQMLAWGGRRRFTPEELADAIRLPPEALAGLGPSIDAILAKLESRKAKILATWNPAPTATEAADAVTDLAAPLLSMPDAPEWAVERLHREVRERQIHGLERLWYLLEEDSPLKRKMPALVESVASLDRIEGLRDGWPFHGRRVPSIEEALELREELEAIDRLLEQLEEAMKNAKPAIVDLDELRDFVEEADLSEFAEIRQRAEELLKQAAEQEGMVQDGEGWSLGPNAMRRYQQTLLASVFDSMQGGRHGRHAPVDHDDGAHELPSTRPWSFGDPSSGLDLPASILNCVAREATSEDGDPRRPRLRSEDLEVHQTRATTKCATVVVMDMSGSMRWGGQYVAVKKMALALEGLVRREYPGDRLHFMEMYSVARVVARGDLVELLPKPVTIRDPVVRLRADMSDPDITEQDLPPHFTNIQHALRLSRRLLANSDTPNRQVVLITDGLPTAHFEDEDLFLLYPPDPRTEEATLREASLLGREGGILNVFLVPSWSQSEEDVRFAHRIAESANGRVIFTSGGDLDRFVIWDYLARQRRTVNG
;
A
#
# COMPACT_ATOMS: atom_id res chain seq x y z
N MET A 1 20.68 14.05 70.28
CA MET A 1 20.73 15.33 69.54
C MET A 1 22.09 15.43 68.86
N SER A 2 22.11 16.05 67.68
CA SER A 2 23.26 16.30 66.78
C SER A 2 23.63 15.12 65.86
N GLY A 3 23.33 15.30 64.56
CA GLY A 3 23.42 14.28 63.50
C GLY A 3 24.75 14.28 62.74
N PRO A 4 24.87 13.44 61.68
CA PRO A 4 26.05 13.41 60.83
C PRO A 4 25.83 14.06 59.46
N GLU A 5 26.89 14.73 59.01
CA GLU A 5 27.11 15.39 57.73
C GLU A 5 26.84 14.46 56.53
N ARG A 6 26.16 14.98 55.51
CA ARG A 6 26.06 14.36 54.18
C ARG A 6 27.13 14.96 53.28
N SER A 7 28.02 14.12 52.75
CA SER A 7 28.94 14.44 51.66
C SER A 7 28.19 14.52 50.33
N GLU A 8 28.29 15.64 49.61
CA GLU A 8 27.77 15.82 48.26
C GLU A 8 28.58 15.01 47.22
N PRO A 9 27.92 14.38 46.22
CA PRO A 9 28.60 13.84 45.04
C PRO A 9 28.85 14.91 43.97
N PRO A 10 29.85 14.73 43.08
CA PRO A 10 30.28 15.74 42.12
C PRO A 10 29.27 15.97 40.97
N PRO A 11 29.30 17.14 40.31
CA PRO A 11 28.29 17.52 39.31
C PRO A 11 28.45 16.73 38.01
N THR A 12 27.39 16.05 37.59
CA THR A 12 27.26 15.40 36.29
C THR A 12 27.11 16.45 35.17
N SER A 13 27.84 16.23 34.07
CA SER A 13 27.87 17.09 32.88
C SER A 13 26.50 17.25 32.22
N LYS A 14 26.15 18.50 31.89
CA LYS A 14 25.01 18.84 31.03
C LYS A 14 25.26 18.35 29.61
N LEU A 15 24.59 17.27 29.21
CA LEU A 15 24.22 17.04 27.81
C LEU A 15 22.75 17.40 27.66
N GLY A 16 22.50 18.45 26.89
CA GLY A 16 21.16 18.89 26.53
C GLY A 16 20.56 17.97 25.48
N GLY A 17 19.30 17.61 25.69
CA GLY A 17 18.43 16.95 24.73
C GLY A 17 17.02 17.05 25.27
N ILE A 18 16.20 17.90 24.67
CA ILE A 18 14.84 18.20 25.11
C ILE A 18 13.97 16.96 24.83
N LEU A 19 13.54 16.30 25.90
CA LEU A 19 12.56 15.22 25.88
C LEU A 19 11.16 15.86 25.76
N HIS A 20 10.62 15.98 24.55
CA HIS A 20 9.20 16.29 24.37
C HIS A 20 8.40 14.99 24.30
N THR A 21 7.92 14.54 25.46
CA THR A 21 6.84 13.56 25.56
C THR A 21 5.52 14.26 25.25
N TYR A 22 4.92 13.96 24.09
CA TYR A 22 3.49 14.19 23.91
C TYR A 22 2.73 13.01 24.55
N ARG A 23 2.27 13.20 25.79
CA ARG A 23 1.18 12.41 26.37
C ARG A 23 -0.13 13.03 25.88
N GLY A 24 -0.90 12.27 25.11
CA GLY A 24 -2.25 12.63 24.69
C GLY A 24 -2.45 12.47 23.19
N TYR A 25 -2.52 11.22 22.73
CA TYR A 25 -3.21 10.90 21.48
C TYR A 25 -3.99 9.60 21.67
N ASP A 26 -5.27 9.68 21.36
CA ASP A 26 -6.25 8.61 21.36
C ASP A 26 -6.05 7.78 20.08
N PRO A 27 -5.69 6.48 20.16
CA PRO A 27 -5.53 5.66 18.98
C PRO A 27 -6.92 5.21 18.49
N VAL A 28 -7.66 6.13 17.89
CA VAL A 28 -8.86 5.77 17.15
C VAL A 28 -8.43 5.26 15.77
N ALA A 29 -8.50 3.94 15.67
CA ALA A 29 -8.61 3.12 14.46
C ALA A 29 -7.49 3.27 13.41
N PHE A 30 -6.51 2.37 13.51
CA PHE A 30 -5.87 1.86 12.30
C PHE A 30 -6.96 1.23 11.43
N PRO A 31 -7.13 1.62 10.15
CA PRO A 31 -7.79 0.73 9.24
C PRO A 31 -6.86 -0.49 9.06
N PRO A 32 -7.41 -1.71 8.99
CA PRO A 32 -6.62 -2.90 8.67
C PRO A 32 -5.90 -2.69 7.31
N PRO A 33 -4.96 -3.57 6.92
CA PRO A 33 -4.40 -3.59 5.55
C PRO A 33 -5.45 -3.76 4.43
N ALA A 34 -6.74 -3.87 4.78
CA ALA A 34 -7.93 -3.76 3.95
C ALA A 34 -8.58 -2.35 3.97
N ALA A 35 -7.82 -1.29 4.28
CA ALA A 35 -8.30 0.08 4.11
C ALA A 35 -8.70 0.27 2.64
N PRO A 36 -9.83 0.97 2.34
CA PRO A 36 -10.20 1.24 0.97
C PRO A 36 -9.03 1.94 0.26
N PRO A 37 -8.72 1.56 -1.00
CA PRO A 37 -7.61 2.14 -1.73
C PRO A 37 -7.75 3.67 -1.73
N SER A 38 -6.62 4.37 -1.58
CA SER A 38 -6.57 5.79 -1.95
C SER A 38 -7.21 5.95 -3.33
N GLU A 39 -8.22 6.81 -3.43
CA GLU A 39 -9.08 6.92 -4.61
C GLU A 39 -8.21 7.07 -5.88
N GLY A 40 -8.24 6.08 -6.78
CA GLY A 40 -7.55 6.13 -8.06
C GLY A 40 -6.42 5.11 -8.30
N LEU A 41 -5.65 5.36 -9.37
CA LEU A 41 -4.48 4.58 -9.77
C LEU A 41 -3.39 4.45 -8.69
N GLN A 42 -3.33 5.38 -7.73
CA GLN A 42 -2.36 5.33 -6.64
C GLN A 42 -2.62 4.15 -5.71
N GLY A 43 -3.89 3.84 -5.42
CA GLY A 43 -4.28 2.68 -4.63
C GLY A 43 -3.91 1.37 -5.34
N LEU A 44 -4.14 1.27 -6.64
CA LEU A 44 -3.71 0.10 -7.44
C LEU A 44 -2.19 -0.04 -7.47
N GLY A 45 -1.45 1.06 -7.63
CA GLY A 45 0.00 1.08 -7.57
C GLY A 45 0.54 0.57 -6.23
N ASP A 46 -0.02 1.04 -5.12
CA ASP A 46 0.34 0.61 -3.77
C ASP A 46 0.05 -0.89 -3.54
N GLN A 47 -1.07 -1.38 -4.06
CA GLN A 47 -1.45 -2.79 -4.00
C GLN A 47 -0.52 -3.69 -4.82
N MET A 48 -0.09 -3.25 -6.01
CA MET A 48 0.91 -3.95 -6.81
C MET A 48 2.28 -3.95 -6.10
N LEU A 49 2.66 -2.87 -5.43
CA LEU A 49 3.86 -2.88 -4.59
C LEU A 49 3.71 -3.80 -3.37
N ALA A 50 2.52 -4.02 -2.84
CA ALA A 50 2.35 -5.01 -1.79
C ALA A 50 2.55 -6.44 -2.32
N TRP A 51 1.93 -6.81 -3.45
CA TRP A 51 1.83 -8.23 -3.83
C TRP A 51 2.69 -8.64 -5.04
N GLY A 52 3.41 -7.69 -5.65
CA GLY A 52 4.20 -7.90 -6.87
C GLY A 52 3.39 -7.69 -8.14
N GLY A 53 4.07 -7.60 -9.29
CA GLY A 53 3.44 -7.36 -10.60
C GLY A 53 2.76 -8.60 -11.19
N ARG A 54 2.89 -9.76 -10.53
CA ARG A 54 2.12 -10.98 -10.85
C ARG A 54 0.67 -10.94 -10.38
N ARG A 55 0.30 -10.07 -9.44
CA ARG A 55 -1.10 -9.88 -9.07
C ARG A 55 -1.85 -9.30 -10.27
N ARG A 56 -3.00 -9.88 -10.60
CA ARG A 56 -3.95 -9.31 -11.55
C ARG A 56 -5.09 -8.66 -10.77
N PHE A 57 -5.47 -7.46 -11.18
CA PHE A 57 -6.61 -6.76 -10.60
C PHE A 57 -7.91 -7.30 -11.20
N THR A 58 -8.90 -7.49 -10.35
CA THR A 58 -10.24 -7.91 -10.79
C THR A 58 -10.95 -6.74 -11.50
N PRO A 59 -11.97 -7.03 -12.33
CA PRO A 59 -12.81 -5.97 -12.90
C PRO A 59 -13.45 -5.06 -11.84
N GLU A 60 -13.79 -5.61 -10.67
CA GLU A 60 -14.35 -4.87 -9.53
C GLU A 60 -13.32 -3.90 -8.92
N GLU A 61 -12.09 -4.37 -8.66
CA GLU A 61 -11.00 -3.54 -8.13
C GLU A 61 -10.63 -2.40 -9.11
N LEU A 62 -10.77 -2.66 -10.42
CA LEU A 62 -10.56 -1.66 -11.46
C LEU A 62 -11.71 -0.63 -11.50
N ALA A 63 -12.95 -1.07 -11.33
CA ALA A 63 -14.13 -0.19 -11.27
C ALA A 63 -14.11 0.71 -10.01
N ASP A 64 -13.55 0.22 -8.90
CA ASP A 64 -13.31 1.04 -7.70
C ASP A 64 -12.25 2.13 -7.95
N ALA A 65 -11.19 1.78 -8.67
CA ALA A 65 -10.07 2.68 -8.92
C ALA A 65 -10.36 3.70 -10.05
N ILE A 66 -11.16 3.33 -11.04
CA ILE A 66 -11.44 4.17 -12.21
C ILE A 66 -12.89 4.65 -12.15
N ARG A 67 -13.07 5.87 -11.64
CA ARG A 67 -14.39 6.51 -11.66
C ARG A 67 -14.77 6.91 -13.08
N LEU A 68 -15.77 6.22 -13.64
CA LEU A 68 -16.46 6.70 -14.83
C LEU A 68 -17.32 7.92 -14.45
N PRO A 69 -17.30 9.01 -15.24
CA PRO A 69 -18.18 10.14 -14.97
C PRO A 69 -19.64 9.67 -15.10
N PRO A 70 -20.55 10.10 -14.21
CA PRO A 70 -21.97 9.72 -14.27
C PRO A 70 -22.61 10.04 -15.63
N GLU A 71 -22.10 11.08 -16.28
CA GLU A 71 -22.50 11.54 -17.61
C GLU A 71 -22.17 10.54 -18.73
N ALA A 72 -21.11 9.73 -18.58
CA ALA A 72 -20.79 8.66 -19.53
C ALA A 72 -21.82 7.51 -19.47
N LEU A 73 -22.57 7.42 -18.38
CA LEU A 73 -23.68 6.49 -18.17
C LEU A 73 -25.04 7.17 -18.29
N ALA A 74 -25.13 8.42 -18.75
CA ALA A 74 -26.39 9.19 -18.83
C ALA A 74 -27.40 8.68 -19.88
N GLY A 75 -27.24 7.46 -20.40
CA GLY A 75 -28.23 6.72 -21.17
C GLY A 75 -28.80 5.48 -20.45
N LEU A 76 -28.37 5.21 -19.21
CA LEU A 76 -28.76 4.05 -18.41
C LEU A 76 -29.98 4.30 -17.50
N GLY A 77 -30.32 5.57 -17.25
CA GLY A 77 -31.39 5.98 -16.35
C GLY A 77 -32.76 5.36 -16.67
N PRO A 78 -33.30 5.48 -17.90
CA PRO A 78 -34.70 5.12 -18.13
C PRO A 78 -35.02 3.62 -17.99
N SER A 79 -34.05 2.73 -18.18
CA SER A 79 -34.25 1.27 -18.03
C SER A 79 -34.00 0.79 -16.60
N ILE A 80 -32.96 1.29 -15.92
CA ILE A 80 -32.72 0.96 -14.50
C ILE A 80 -33.82 1.55 -13.62
N ASP A 81 -34.24 2.79 -13.88
CA ASP A 81 -35.37 3.42 -13.19
C ASP A 81 -36.68 2.63 -13.42
N ALA A 82 -36.86 2.06 -14.61
CA ALA A 82 -38.02 1.22 -14.90
C ALA A 82 -37.98 -0.11 -14.14
N ILE A 83 -36.81 -0.74 -14.03
CA ILE A 83 -36.61 -1.97 -13.24
C ILE A 83 -36.84 -1.69 -11.75
N LEU A 84 -36.27 -0.60 -11.21
CA LEU A 84 -36.50 -0.14 -9.84
C LEU A 84 -37.99 0.05 -9.58
N ALA A 85 -38.68 0.80 -10.44
CA ALA A 85 -40.12 1.04 -10.31
C ALA A 85 -40.95 -0.27 -10.36
N LYS A 86 -40.54 -1.26 -11.17
CA LYS A 86 -41.18 -2.58 -11.22
C LYS A 86 -40.99 -3.35 -9.92
N LEU A 87 -39.77 -3.40 -9.38
CA LEU A 87 -39.46 -4.06 -8.11
C LEU A 87 -40.17 -3.39 -6.92
N GLU A 88 -40.15 -2.06 -6.85
CA GLU A 88 -40.88 -1.28 -5.85
C GLU A 88 -42.39 -1.52 -5.94
N SER A 89 -42.95 -1.55 -7.16
CA SER A 89 -44.35 -1.85 -7.39
C SER A 89 -44.72 -3.26 -6.95
N ARG A 90 -43.85 -4.25 -7.22
CA ARG A 90 -44.01 -5.64 -6.79
C ARG A 90 -44.02 -5.74 -5.26
N LYS A 91 -43.02 -5.14 -4.61
CA LYS A 91 -42.93 -5.05 -3.14
C LYS A 91 -44.18 -4.41 -2.55
N ALA A 92 -44.58 -3.24 -3.06
CA ALA A 92 -45.78 -2.53 -2.59
C ALA A 92 -47.06 -3.38 -2.73
N LYS A 93 -47.19 -4.14 -3.83
CA LYS A 93 -48.32 -5.03 -4.05
C LYS A 93 -48.36 -6.18 -3.04
N ILE A 94 -47.21 -6.77 -2.71
CA ILE A 94 -47.11 -7.82 -1.68
C ILE A 94 -47.57 -7.25 -0.32
N LEU A 95 -47.02 -6.11 0.09
CA LEU A 95 -47.32 -5.48 1.38
C LEU A 95 -48.79 -5.04 1.48
N ALA A 96 -49.41 -4.62 0.38
CA ALA A 96 -50.82 -4.23 0.34
C ALA A 96 -51.79 -5.43 0.29
N THR A 97 -51.33 -6.62 -0.08
CA THR A 97 -52.19 -7.80 -0.24
C THR A 97 -52.24 -8.64 1.04
N TRP A 98 -51.09 -8.88 1.65
CA TRP A 98 -50.92 -9.88 2.70
C TRP A 98 -50.89 -9.31 4.13
N ASN A 99 -51.20 -10.17 5.09
CA ASN A 99 -51.06 -9.94 6.52
C ASN A 99 -50.55 -11.23 7.20
N PRO A 100 -49.25 -11.34 7.52
CA PRO A 100 -48.65 -12.54 8.11
C PRO A 100 -48.86 -12.65 9.62
N ALA A 101 -49.45 -11.64 10.29
CA ALA A 101 -49.57 -11.64 11.74
C ALA A 101 -50.35 -12.85 12.30
N PRO A 102 -51.49 -13.29 11.71
CA PRO A 102 -52.18 -14.49 12.16
C PRO A 102 -51.39 -15.77 11.92
N THR A 103 -50.63 -15.85 10.81
CA THR A 103 -49.76 -16.98 10.46
C THR A 103 -48.61 -17.15 11.46
N ALA A 104 -48.07 -16.04 11.98
CA ALA A 104 -47.07 -16.08 13.05
C ALA A 104 -47.63 -16.69 14.34
N THR A 105 -48.90 -16.40 14.68
CA THR A 105 -49.58 -17.04 15.81
C THR A 105 -49.78 -18.54 15.55
N GLU A 106 -50.26 -18.91 14.36
CA GLU A 106 -50.42 -20.31 13.96
C GLU A 106 -49.11 -21.10 14.02
N ALA A 107 -48.00 -20.52 13.56
CA ALA A 107 -46.68 -21.14 13.64
C ALA A 107 -46.19 -21.31 15.09
N ALA A 108 -46.52 -20.36 15.99
CA ALA A 108 -46.17 -20.46 17.40
C ALA A 108 -46.97 -21.56 18.12
N ASP A 109 -48.25 -21.70 17.76
CA ASP A 109 -49.10 -22.78 18.23
C ASP A 109 -48.58 -24.14 17.73
N ALA A 110 -48.17 -24.24 16.46
CA ALA A 110 -47.58 -25.46 15.89
C ALA A 110 -46.30 -25.90 16.62
N VAL A 111 -45.41 -24.97 17.00
CA VAL A 111 -44.23 -25.28 17.83
C VAL A 111 -44.66 -25.84 19.18
N THR A 112 -45.66 -25.22 19.82
CA THR A 112 -46.16 -25.64 21.13
C THR A 112 -46.78 -27.04 21.08
N ASP A 113 -47.58 -27.31 20.05
CA ASP A 113 -48.22 -28.60 19.81
C ASP A 113 -47.22 -29.71 19.52
N LEU A 114 -46.14 -29.41 18.79
CA LEU A 114 -45.05 -30.35 18.54
C LEU A 114 -44.19 -30.60 19.78
N ALA A 115 -43.99 -29.60 20.64
CA ALA A 115 -43.20 -29.71 21.85
C ALA A 115 -43.93 -30.46 22.99
N ALA A 116 -45.24 -30.26 23.16
CA ALA A 116 -46.03 -30.85 24.24
C ALA A 116 -45.87 -32.38 24.42
N PRO A 117 -45.95 -33.22 23.36
CA PRO A 117 -45.77 -34.67 23.51
C PRO A 117 -44.31 -35.07 23.78
N LEU A 118 -43.34 -34.21 23.43
CA LEU A 118 -41.91 -34.46 23.69
C LEU A 118 -41.54 -34.16 25.14
N LEU A 119 -42.15 -33.11 25.72
CA LEU A 119 -41.96 -32.72 27.12
C LEU A 119 -42.58 -33.71 28.12
N SER A 120 -43.54 -34.52 27.69
CA SER A 120 -44.24 -35.51 28.51
C SER A 120 -43.82 -36.95 28.18
N MET A 121 -42.68 -37.14 27.51
CA MET A 121 -42.25 -38.45 27.03
C MET A 121 -41.74 -39.33 28.19
N PRO A 122 -42.33 -40.51 28.45
CA PRO A 122 -42.04 -41.31 29.65
C PRO A 122 -40.65 -41.95 29.66
N ASP A 123 -40.05 -42.20 28.50
CA ASP A 123 -38.74 -42.85 28.36
C ASP A 123 -37.59 -41.86 28.06
N ALA A 124 -37.83 -40.55 28.19
CA ALA A 124 -36.82 -39.52 27.94
C ALA A 124 -36.00 -39.20 29.22
N PRO A 125 -34.67 -39.01 29.12
CA PRO A 125 -33.86 -38.59 30.26
C PRO A 125 -34.33 -37.25 30.83
N GLU A 126 -34.43 -37.14 32.15
CA GLU A 126 -34.94 -35.93 32.85
C GLU A 126 -34.14 -34.67 32.48
N TRP A 127 -32.81 -34.76 32.41
CA TRP A 127 -31.93 -33.66 31.99
C TRP A 127 -32.20 -33.21 30.55
N ALA A 128 -32.61 -34.13 29.67
CA ALA A 128 -32.89 -33.84 28.27
C ALA A 128 -34.24 -33.15 28.10
N VAL A 129 -35.23 -33.54 28.89
CA VAL A 129 -36.56 -32.90 28.95
C VAL A 129 -36.47 -31.50 29.55
N GLU A 130 -35.74 -31.31 30.64
CA GLU A 130 -35.51 -29.98 31.23
C GLU A 130 -34.80 -29.04 30.25
N ARG A 131 -33.77 -29.55 29.56
CA ARG A 131 -33.07 -28.80 28.53
C ARG A 131 -33.98 -28.48 27.36
N LEU A 132 -34.72 -29.45 26.83
CA LEU A 132 -35.70 -29.23 25.76
C LEU A 132 -36.70 -28.15 26.14
N HIS A 133 -37.26 -28.22 27.36
CA HIS A 133 -38.20 -27.22 27.86
C HIS A 133 -37.60 -25.81 27.86
N ARG A 134 -36.33 -25.67 28.26
CA ARG A 134 -35.63 -24.38 28.22
C ARG A 134 -35.42 -23.91 26.78
N GLU A 135 -34.84 -24.74 25.92
CA GLU A 135 -34.48 -24.34 24.56
C GLU A 135 -35.74 -24.01 23.71
N VAL A 136 -36.87 -24.70 23.91
CA VAL A 136 -38.15 -24.38 23.27
C VAL A 136 -38.72 -23.07 23.78
N ARG A 137 -38.69 -22.83 25.09
CA ARG A 137 -39.16 -21.57 25.70
C ARG A 137 -38.32 -20.38 25.25
N GLU A 138 -37.00 -20.56 25.16
CA GLU A 138 -36.04 -19.53 24.76
C GLU A 138 -35.87 -19.43 23.23
N ARG A 139 -36.56 -20.29 22.46
CA ARG A 139 -36.53 -20.36 20.98
C ARG A 139 -35.11 -20.49 20.41
N GLN A 140 -34.26 -21.27 21.08
CA GLN A 140 -32.84 -21.41 20.72
C GLN A 140 -32.59 -22.61 19.79
N ILE A 141 -32.55 -22.36 18.48
CA ILE A 141 -32.27 -23.41 17.45
C ILE A 141 -30.95 -24.13 17.74
N HIS A 142 -29.86 -23.39 17.96
CA HIS A 142 -28.54 -23.93 18.31
C HIS A 142 -28.54 -24.75 19.62
N GLY A 143 -29.48 -24.46 20.52
CA GLY A 143 -29.68 -25.21 21.76
C GLY A 143 -30.33 -26.57 21.48
N LEU A 144 -31.35 -26.59 20.62
CA LEU A 144 -32.06 -27.79 20.18
C LEU A 144 -31.18 -28.72 19.35
N GLU A 145 -30.35 -28.18 18.45
CA GLU A 145 -29.37 -28.97 17.68
C GLU A 145 -28.31 -29.62 18.58
N ARG A 146 -27.78 -28.86 19.55
CA ARG A 146 -26.84 -29.43 20.54
C ARG A 146 -27.50 -30.52 21.39
N LEU A 147 -28.77 -30.35 21.75
CA LEU A 147 -29.52 -31.39 22.43
C LEU A 147 -29.65 -32.64 21.54
N TRP A 148 -29.93 -32.49 20.25
CA TRP A 148 -30.01 -33.59 19.28
C TRP A 148 -28.70 -34.42 19.22
N TYR A 149 -27.54 -33.77 19.21
CA TYR A 149 -26.24 -34.45 19.21
C TYR A 149 -25.95 -35.22 20.50
N LEU A 150 -26.49 -34.76 21.64
CA LEU A 150 -26.28 -35.37 22.95
C LEU A 150 -27.21 -36.56 23.23
N LEU A 151 -28.26 -36.75 22.41
CA LEU A 151 -29.18 -37.88 22.54
C LEU A 151 -28.63 -39.13 21.85
N GLU A 152 -28.93 -40.30 22.43
CA GLU A 152 -28.60 -41.62 21.86
C GLU A 152 -29.32 -41.84 20.52
N GLU A 153 -28.69 -42.59 19.60
CA GLU A 153 -29.19 -42.79 18.23
C GLU A 153 -30.57 -43.43 18.14
N ASP A 154 -30.91 -44.31 19.09
CA ASP A 154 -32.17 -45.02 19.17
C ASP A 154 -33.25 -44.26 19.94
N SER A 155 -32.93 -43.12 20.55
CA SER A 155 -33.86 -42.32 21.35
C SER A 155 -35.09 -41.86 20.53
N PRO A 156 -36.33 -42.15 20.99
CA PRO A 156 -37.55 -41.64 20.37
C PRO A 156 -37.62 -40.11 20.34
N LEU A 157 -37.00 -39.45 21.33
CA LEU A 157 -36.89 -38.00 21.40
C LEU A 157 -36.04 -37.47 20.23
N LYS A 158 -34.86 -38.06 20.01
CA LYS A 158 -33.94 -37.67 18.93
C LYS A 158 -34.58 -37.75 17.55
N ARG A 159 -35.42 -38.76 17.30
CA ARG A 159 -36.11 -38.94 16.00
C ARG A 159 -37.14 -37.85 15.70
N LYS A 160 -37.75 -37.25 16.73
CA LYS A 160 -38.78 -36.21 16.59
C LYS A 160 -38.24 -34.79 16.66
N MET A 161 -37.03 -34.61 17.19
CA MET A 161 -36.34 -33.32 17.30
C MET A 161 -36.17 -32.56 15.96
N PRO A 162 -35.84 -33.18 14.80
CA PRO A 162 -35.70 -32.45 13.55
C PRO A 162 -36.97 -31.70 13.13
N ALA A 163 -38.16 -32.29 13.34
CA ALA A 163 -39.43 -31.64 13.05
C ALA A 163 -39.70 -30.43 13.96
N LEU A 164 -39.29 -30.52 15.23
CA LEU A 164 -39.38 -29.39 16.17
C LEU A 164 -38.40 -28.28 15.82
N VAL A 165 -37.15 -28.63 15.46
CA VAL A 165 -36.13 -27.66 15.01
C VAL A 165 -36.62 -26.92 13.78
N GLU A 166 -37.15 -27.63 12.79
CA GLU A 166 -37.72 -27.03 11.59
C GLU A 166 -38.89 -26.11 11.91
N SER A 167 -39.82 -26.53 12.79
CA SER A 167 -40.96 -25.70 13.19
C SER A 167 -40.54 -24.42 13.92
N VAL A 168 -39.51 -24.48 14.77
CA VAL A 168 -38.95 -23.29 15.44
C VAL A 168 -38.25 -22.37 14.44
N ALA A 169 -37.55 -22.94 13.45
CA ALA A 169 -36.95 -22.16 12.37
C ALA A 169 -38.01 -21.50 11.49
N SER A 170 -39.09 -22.20 11.11
CA SER A 170 -40.19 -21.60 10.35
C SER A 170 -40.86 -20.46 11.12
N LEU A 171 -41.09 -20.62 12.43
CA LEU A 171 -41.63 -19.56 13.28
C LEU A 171 -40.74 -18.32 13.28
N ASP A 172 -39.44 -18.48 13.52
CA ASP A 172 -38.48 -17.36 13.53
C ASP A 172 -38.48 -16.60 12.21
N ARG A 173 -38.50 -17.32 11.08
CA ARG A 173 -38.59 -16.73 9.74
C ARG A 173 -39.90 -15.96 9.54
N ILE A 174 -41.05 -16.49 9.96
CA ILE A 174 -42.36 -15.85 9.80
C ILE A 174 -42.51 -14.64 10.74
N GLU A 175 -41.97 -14.69 11.95
CA GLU A 175 -41.89 -13.52 12.83
C GLU A 175 -41.00 -12.44 12.23
N GLY A 176 -39.85 -12.82 11.65
CA GLY A 176 -38.98 -11.94 10.89
C GLY A 176 -39.69 -11.30 9.69
N LEU A 177 -40.53 -12.04 8.96
CA LEU A 177 -41.40 -11.48 7.93
C LEU A 177 -42.35 -10.42 8.50
N ARG A 178 -43.09 -10.76 9.57
CA ARG A 178 -44.06 -9.84 10.18
C ARG A 178 -43.41 -8.55 10.65
N ASP A 179 -42.24 -8.64 11.27
CA ASP A 179 -41.58 -7.51 11.93
C ASP A 179 -40.67 -6.71 10.96
N GLY A 180 -40.17 -7.36 9.91
CA GLY A 180 -39.25 -6.75 8.93
C GLY A 180 -39.93 -5.79 7.95
N TRP A 181 -41.21 -5.99 7.64
CA TRP A 181 -41.91 -5.19 6.63
C TRP A 181 -43.28 -4.67 7.08
N PRO A 182 -43.67 -3.46 6.65
CA PRO A 182 -44.94 -2.85 7.03
C PRO A 182 -46.11 -3.39 6.18
N PHE A 183 -46.69 -4.52 6.58
CA PHE A 183 -47.87 -5.08 5.91
C PHE A 183 -49.14 -4.27 6.18
N HIS A 184 -49.96 -4.08 5.15
CA HIS A 184 -51.23 -3.33 5.19
C HIS A 184 -52.41 -4.13 4.62
N GLY A 185 -52.15 -5.35 4.15
CA GLY A 185 -53.14 -6.21 3.54
C GLY A 185 -54.09 -6.89 4.51
N ARG A 186 -54.97 -7.72 3.94
CA ARG A 186 -55.99 -8.46 4.70
C ARG A 186 -55.94 -9.97 4.47
N ARG A 187 -55.25 -10.43 3.42
CA ARG A 187 -55.15 -11.85 3.10
C ARG A 187 -54.13 -12.51 4.03
N VAL A 188 -54.52 -13.58 4.69
CA VAL A 188 -53.62 -14.34 5.57
C VAL A 188 -52.92 -15.40 4.73
N PRO A 189 -51.57 -15.45 4.69
CA PRO A 189 -50.83 -16.52 4.04
C PRO A 189 -50.83 -17.80 4.89
N SER A 190 -50.75 -18.96 4.26
CA SER A 190 -50.34 -20.19 4.92
C SER A 190 -48.88 -20.11 5.37
N ILE A 191 -48.42 -21.06 6.19
CA ILE A 191 -47.00 -21.13 6.63
C ILE A 191 -46.05 -21.20 5.43
N GLU A 192 -46.36 -22.02 4.42
CA GLU A 192 -45.56 -22.17 3.20
C GLU A 192 -45.55 -20.87 2.38
N GLU A 193 -46.73 -20.28 2.11
CA GLU A 193 -46.83 -18.99 1.42
C GLU A 193 -46.09 -17.88 2.19
N ALA A 194 -46.10 -17.89 3.53
CA ALA A 194 -45.39 -16.90 4.31
C ALA A 194 -43.86 -17.04 4.18
N LEU A 195 -43.34 -18.26 4.13
CA LEU A 195 -41.92 -18.49 3.90
C LEU A 195 -41.49 -18.04 2.50
N GLU A 196 -42.27 -18.38 1.47
CA GLU A 196 -42.04 -17.92 0.09
C GLU A 196 -42.10 -16.39 -0.02
N LEU A 197 -43.10 -15.74 0.60
CA LEU A 197 -43.23 -14.28 0.61
C LEU A 197 -42.01 -13.59 1.24
N ARG A 198 -41.42 -14.21 2.26
CA ARG A 198 -40.22 -13.69 2.90
C ARG A 198 -39.02 -13.78 1.97
N GLU A 199 -38.81 -14.94 1.35
CA GLU A 199 -37.72 -15.13 0.38
C GLU A 199 -37.87 -14.15 -0.79
N GLU A 200 -39.09 -13.95 -1.29
CA GLU A 200 -39.39 -12.99 -2.35
C GLU A 200 -39.06 -11.55 -1.93
N LEU A 201 -39.46 -11.13 -0.73
CA LEU A 201 -39.18 -9.77 -0.22
C LEU A 201 -37.70 -9.52 0.06
N GLU A 202 -37.00 -10.51 0.62
CA GLU A 202 -35.55 -10.44 0.84
C GLU A 202 -34.79 -10.31 -0.49
N ALA A 203 -35.18 -11.09 -1.50
CA ALA A 203 -34.61 -11.00 -2.84
C ALA A 203 -34.84 -9.64 -3.48
N ILE A 204 -36.07 -9.11 -3.41
CA ILE A 204 -36.39 -7.77 -3.92
C ILE A 204 -35.55 -6.70 -3.22
N ASP A 205 -35.40 -6.75 -1.90
CA ASP A 205 -34.65 -5.75 -1.15
C ASP A 205 -33.16 -5.78 -1.47
N ARG A 206 -32.57 -6.97 -1.66
CA ARG A 206 -31.20 -7.12 -2.15
C ARG A 206 -31.02 -6.52 -3.54
N LEU A 207 -31.93 -6.84 -4.48
CA LEU A 207 -31.87 -6.33 -5.85
C LEU A 207 -32.04 -4.81 -5.91
N LEU A 208 -32.94 -4.25 -5.10
CA LEU A 208 -33.11 -2.79 -4.99
C LEU A 208 -31.82 -2.12 -4.53
N GLU A 209 -31.16 -2.65 -3.48
CA GLU A 209 -29.89 -2.13 -2.98
C GLU A 209 -28.78 -2.23 -4.05
N GLN A 210 -28.67 -3.36 -4.76
CA GLN A 210 -27.70 -3.54 -5.85
C GLN A 210 -27.93 -2.56 -7.01
N LEU A 211 -29.19 -2.32 -7.40
CA LEU A 211 -29.54 -1.40 -8.49
C LEU A 211 -29.28 0.06 -8.09
N GLU A 212 -29.62 0.46 -6.87
CA GLU A 212 -29.28 1.78 -6.33
C GLU A 212 -27.76 1.99 -6.29
N GLU A 213 -27.00 0.98 -5.86
CA GLU A 213 -25.55 1.02 -5.85
C GLU A 213 -24.97 1.10 -7.26
N ALA A 214 -25.50 0.31 -8.20
CA ALA A 214 -25.08 0.34 -9.60
C ALA A 214 -25.29 1.71 -10.24
N MET A 215 -26.42 2.38 -9.94
CA MET A 215 -26.70 3.75 -10.39
C MET A 215 -25.76 4.77 -9.76
N LYS A 216 -25.58 4.70 -8.44
CA LYS A 216 -24.79 5.69 -7.69
C LYS A 216 -23.30 5.60 -8.00
N ASN A 217 -22.79 4.39 -8.15
CA ASN A 217 -21.36 4.11 -8.27
C ASN A 217 -20.94 3.73 -9.69
N ALA A 218 -21.85 3.75 -10.68
CA ALA A 218 -21.54 3.40 -12.07
C ALA A 218 -21.11 1.93 -12.27
N LYS A 219 -21.67 1.00 -11.48
CA LYS A 219 -21.23 -0.41 -11.39
C LYS A 219 -22.36 -1.41 -11.67
N PRO A 220 -22.79 -1.59 -12.94
CA PRO A 220 -23.84 -2.55 -13.28
C PRO A 220 -23.44 -4.02 -13.11
N ALA A 221 -22.16 -4.31 -12.87
CA ALA A 221 -21.67 -5.66 -12.61
C ALA A 221 -22.07 -6.24 -11.24
N ILE A 222 -22.45 -5.38 -10.28
CA ILE A 222 -22.87 -5.81 -8.92
C ILE A 222 -24.23 -6.51 -8.93
N VAL A 223 -25.05 -6.27 -9.96
CA VAL A 223 -26.43 -6.77 -10.03
C VAL A 223 -26.46 -8.23 -10.47
N ASP A 224 -27.12 -9.09 -9.68
CA ASP A 224 -27.34 -10.49 -10.01
C ASP A 224 -28.44 -10.64 -11.09
N LEU A 225 -28.04 -11.02 -12.30
CA LEU A 225 -28.97 -11.19 -13.43
C LEU A 225 -29.85 -12.43 -13.30
N ASP A 226 -29.37 -13.47 -12.64
CA ASP A 226 -30.12 -14.71 -12.48
C ASP A 226 -31.25 -14.53 -11.46
N GLU A 227 -30.99 -13.79 -10.37
CA GLU A 227 -32.02 -13.42 -9.39
C GLU A 227 -32.99 -12.38 -9.98
N LEU A 228 -32.49 -11.40 -10.74
CA LEU A 228 -33.34 -10.39 -11.39
C LEU A 228 -34.33 -11.00 -12.39
N ARG A 229 -33.95 -12.09 -13.07
CA ARG A 229 -34.78 -12.79 -14.05
C ARG A 229 -36.15 -13.22 -13.50
N ASP A 230 -36.23 -13.50 -12.21
CA ASP A 230 -37.47 -13.96 -11.59
C ASP A 230 -38.49 -12.83 -11.40
N PHE A 231 -38.06 -11.57 -11.51
CA PHE A 231 -38.87 -10.39 -11.21
C PHE A 231 -39.18 -9.48 -12.41
N VAL A 232 -38.42 -9.58 -13.50
CA VAL A 232 -38.56 -8.71 -14.67
C VAL A 232 -38.74 -9.50 -15.98
N GLU A 233 -39.15 -8.81 -17.04
CA GLU A 233 -39.37 -9.45 -18.34
C GLU A 233 -38.04 -9.67 -19.08
N GLU A 234 -38.00 -10.65 -20.00
CA GLU A 234 -36.79 -10.97 -20.78
C GLU A 234 -36.27 -9.77 -21.61
N ALA A 235 -37.17 -8.86 -21.98
CA ALA A 235 -36.82 -7.60 -22.63
C ALA A 235 -36.00 -6.67 -21.71
N ASP A 236 -36.40 -6.52 -20.44
CA ASP A 236 -35.68 -5.68 -19.46
C ASP A 236 -34.30 -6.28 -19.15
N LEU A 237 -34.20 -7.62 -19.05
CA LEU A 237 -32.94 -8.33 -18.83
C LEU A 237 -31.95 -8.12 -19.98
N SER A 238 -32.46 -8.21 -21.21
CA SER A 238 -31.64 -8.03 -22.41
C SER A 238 -31.09 -6.60 -22.48
N GLU A 239 -31.94 -5.61 -22.20
CA GLU A 239 -31.54 -4.21 -22.15
C GLU A 239 -30.50 -3.97 -21.03
N PHE A 240 -30.71 -4.52 -19.84
CA PHE A 240 -29.75 -4.40 -18.74
C PHE A 240 -28.42 -5.11 -19.04
N ALA A 241 -28.44 -6.26 -19.73
CA ALA A 241 -27.23 -6.96 -20.14
C ALA A 241 -26.41 -6.16 -21.17
N GLU A 242 -27.06 -5.51 -22.14
CA GLU A 242 -26.41 -4.60 -23.09
C GLU A 242 -25.76 -3.40 -22.38
N ILE A 243 -26.47 -2.86 -21.39
CA ILE A 243 -25.99 -1.77 -20.53
C ILE A 243 -24.73 -2.18 -19.77
N ARG A 244 -24.75 -3.37 -19.15
CA ARG A 244 -23.60 -3.91 -18.43
C ARG A 244 -22.40 -4.07 -19.36
N GLN A 245 -22.61 -4.65 -20.54
CA GLN A 245 -21.56 -4.82 -21.54
C GLN A 245 -20.95 -3.49 -21.99
N ARG A 246 -21.80 -2.47 -22.21
CA ARG A 246 -21.33 -1.13 -22.59
C ARG A 246 -20.54 -0.46 -21.47
N ALA A 247 -20.97 -0.61 -20.22
CA ALA A 247 -20.24 -0.09 -19.06
C ALA A 247 -18.89 -0.78 -18.89
N GLU A 248 -18.83 -2.10 -19.07
CA GLU A 248 -17.57 -2.87 -19.07
C GLU A 248 -16.62 -2.39 -20.19
N GLU A 249 -17.14 -2.12 -21.39
CA GLU A 249 -16.34 -1.63 -22.51
C GLU A 249 -15.82 -0.21 -22.28
N LEU A 250 -16.62 0.68 -21.69
CA LEU A 250 -16.19 2.01 -21.26
C LEU A 250 -15.13 1.94 -20.16
N LEU A 251 -15.31 1.06 -19.16
CA LEU A 251 -14.33 0.82 -18.11
C LEU A 251 -13.01 0.30 -18.71
N LYS A 252 -13.08 -0.63 -19.66
CA LYS A 252 -11.92 -1.13 -20.39
C LYS A 252 -11.18 0.00 -21.10
N GLN A 253 -11.88 0.84 -21.85
CA GLN A 253 -11.29 1.98 -22.56
C GLN A 253 -10.64 2.98 -21.59
N ALA A 254 -11.31 3.28 -20.47
CA ALA A 254 -10.78 4.17 -19.45
C ALA A 254 -9.50 3.59 -18.80
N ALA A 255 -9.49 2.28 -18.52
CA ALA A 255 -8.31 1.59 -17.99
C ALA A 255 -7.13 1.62 -18.96
N GLU A 256 -7.36 1.39 -20.25
CA GLU A 256 -6.32 1.50 -21.28
C GLU A 256 -5.77 2.93 -21.40
N GLN A 257 -6.63 3.96 -21.31
CA GLN A 257 -6.22 5.37 -21.30
C GLN A 257 -5.36 5.73 -20.08
N GLU A 258 -5.64 5.09 -18.95
CA GLU A 258 -4.84 5.19 -17.74
C GLU A 258 -3.54 4.36 -17.81
N GLY A 259 -3.34 3.61 -18.88
CA GLY A 259 -2.13 2.84 -19.16
C GLY A 259 -2.10 1.46 -18.51
N MET A 260 -3.26 0.94 -18.10
CA MET A 260 -3.43 -0.45 -17.67
C MET A 260 -3.37 -1.40 -18.86
N VAL A 261 -2.90 -2.62 -18.62
CA VAL A 261 -2.78 -3.68 -19.62
C VAL A 261 -3.59 -4.88 -19.16
N GLN A 262 -4.45 -5.39 -20.04
CA GLN A 262 -5.22 -6.59 -19.81
C GLN A 262 -4.43 -7.81 -20.30
N ASP A 263 -4.13 -8.73 -19.38
CA ASP A 263 -3.66 -10.07 -19.70
C ASP A 263 -4.85 -11.05 -19.60
N GLY A 264 -4.74 -12.26 -20.16
CA GLY A 264 -5.83 -13.24 -20.19
C GLY A 264 -6.42 -13.64 -18.82
N GLU A 265 -5.76 -13.29 -17.71
CA GLU A 265 -6.18 -13.56 -16.33
C GLU A 265 -6.59 -12.30 -15.53
N GLY A 266 -6.55 -11.09 -16.12
CA GLY A 266 -7.00 -9.85 -15.48
C GLY A 266 -6.16 -8.62 -15.83
N TRP A 267 -6.21 -7.58 -15.00
CA TRP A 267 -5.58 -6.28 -15.29
C TRP A 267 -4.25 -6.09 -14.56
N SER A 268 -3.31 -5.37 -15.18
CA SER A 268 -2.02 -5.00 -14.59
C SER A 268 -1.61 -3.58 -14.99
N LEU A 269 -0.67 -2.98 -14.25
CA LEU A 269 -0.13 -1.66 -14.56
C LEU A 269 0.86 -1.76 -15.73
N GLY A 270 0.55 -1.11 -16.85
CA GLY A 270 1.46 -1.02 -17.99
C GLY A 270 2.63 -0.05 -17.75
N PRO A 271 3.63 -0.02 -18.65
CA PRO A 271 4.80 0.85 -18.51
C PRO A 271 4.46 2.35 -18.42
N ASN A 272 3.40 2.80 -19.09
CA ASN A 272 2.94 4.19 -19.05
C ASN A 272 2.32 4.54 -17.69
N ALA A 273 1.43 3.68 -17.17
CA ALA A 273 0.81 3.85 -15.87
C ALA A 273 1.86 3.83 -14.75
N MET A 274 2.84 2.90 -14.84
CA MET A 274 3.98 2.86 -13.91
C MET A 274 4.76 4.18 -13.91
N ARG A 275 5.05 4.75 -15.08
CA ARG A 275 5.76 6.03 -15.17
C ARG A 275 4.96 7.18 -14.54
N ARG A 276 3.64 7.22 -14.75
CA ARG A 276 2.75 8.22 -14.12
C ARG A 276 2.71 8.03 -12.61
N TYR A 277 2.55 6.80 -12.14
CA TYR A 277 2.59 6.47 -10.71
C TYR A 277 3.91 6.89 -10.06
N GLN A 278 5.06 6.60 -10.69
CA GLN A 278 6.37 7.08 -10.24
C GLN A 278 6.44 8.61 -10.15
N GLN A 279 5.85 9.34 -11.11
CA GLN A 279 5.79 10.81 -11.09
C GLN A 279 4.89 11.33 -9.95
N THR A 280 3.76 10.70 -9.71
CA THR A 280 2.84 11.06 -8.62
C THR A 280 3.48 10.78 -7.26
N LEU A 281 4.13 9.62 -7.08
CA LEU A 281 4.93 9.32 -5.90
C LEU A 281 6.01 10.38 -5.68
N LEU A 282 6.72 10.75 -6.76
CA LEU A 282 7.74 11.79 -6.68
C LEU A 282 7.14 13.13 -6.25
N ALA A 283 6.01 13.52 -6.83
CA ALA A 283 5.31 14.76 -6.49
C ALA A 283 4.81 14.76 -5.04
N SER A 284 4.21 13.67 -4.55
CA SER A 284 3.73 13.57 -3.16
C SER A 284 4.88 13.63 -2.15
N VAL A 285 6.01 13.00 -2.49
CA VAL A 285 7.26 13.14 -1.74
C VAL A 285 7.70 14.60 -1.66
N PHE A 286 7.69 15.32 -2.79
CA PHE A 286 8.15 16.72 -2.85
C PHE A 286 7.19 17.73 -2.21
N ASP A 287 5.88 17.54 -2.36
CA ASP A 287 4.87 18.48 -1.86
C ASP A 287 4.78 18.44 -0.33
N SER A 288 4.90 17.24 0.25
CA SER A 288 4.99 17.05 1.69
C SER A 288 6.27 17.60 2.33
N MET A 289 7.37 17.76 1.56
CA MET A 289 8.59 18.43 2.02
C MET A 289 8.43 19.96 2.15
N GLN A 290 7.46 20.60 1.48
CA GLN A 290 7.26 22.06 1.57
C GLN A 290 6.67 22.51 2.91
N GLY A 291 6.02 21.60 3.66
CA GLY A 291 5.45 21.87 4.99
C GLY A 291 6.48 22.11 6.09
N GLY A 292 7.72 21.65 5.91
CA GLY A 292 8.85 21.81 6.83
C GLY A 292 9.69 23.07 6.58
N ARG A 293 9.03 24.22 6.42
CA ARG A 293 9.55 25.61 6.49
C ARG A 293 11.01 25.94 6.02
N HIS A 294 11.02 26.86 5.06
CA HIS A 294 11.96 28.00 4.85
C HIS A 294 13.29 27.72 4.11
N GLY A 295 13.29 28.15 2.85
CA GLY A 295 14.49 28.37 2.05
C GLY A 295 14.33 27.80 0.67
N ARG A 296 13.73 28.56 -0.26
CA ARG A 296 13.97 28.31 -1.68
C ARG A 296 15.48 28.41 -1.89
N HIS A 297 16.13 27.26 -2.04
CA HIS A 297 17.49 27.22 -2.52
C HIS A 297 17.46 27.60 -3.99
N ALA A 298 17.86 28.83 -4.30
CA ALA A 298 18.25 29.16 -5.66
C ALA A 298 19.30 28.13 -6.11
N PRO A 299 19.20 27.60 -7.35
CA PRO A 299 20.30 26.82 -7.91
C PRO A 299 21.58 27.66 -7.80
N VAL A 300 22.68 27.02 -7.40
CA VAL A 300 23.99 27.67 -7.44
C VAL A 300 24.42 27.59 -8.90
N ASP A 301 24.12 28.63 -9.67
CA ASP A 301 24.61 28.80 -11.03
C ASP A 301 26.14 28.70 -11.00
N HIS A 302 26.71 27.92 -11.91
CA HIS A 302 28.17 27.85 -12.09
C HIS A 302 28.51 28.48 -13.42
N ASP A 303 29.65 29.14 -13.47
CA ASP A 303 30.11 29.81 -14.67
C ASP A 303 30.82 28.85 -15.64
N ASP A 304 31.03 27.59 -15.25
CA ASP A 304 31.81 26.60 -16.01
C ASP A 304 31.25 25.17 -15.88
N GLY A 305 30.11 24.91 -16.53
CA GLY A 305 29.37 23.66 -16.52
C GLY A 305 29.26 22.98 -17.90
N ALA A 306 29.07 21.66 -17.91
CA ALA A 306 29.00 20.88 -19.15
C ALA A 306 27.66 21.00 -19.92
N HIS A 307 26.63 21.57 -19.28
CA HIS A 307 25.30 21.73 -19.86
C HIS A 307 24.89 23.20 -19.92
N GLU A 308 24.60 23.70 -21.11
CA GLU A 308 24.05 25.05 -21.32
C GLU A 308 22.56 25.10 -20.93
N LEU A 309 22.18 26.14 -20.20
CA LEU A 309 20.80 26.46 -19.85
C LEU A 309 20.23 27.44 -20.88
N PRO A 310 18.89 27.45 -21.09
CA PRO A 310 18.23 28.46 -21.90
C PRO A 310 18.33 29.88 -21.33
N SER A 311 18.67 30.02 -20.04
CA SER A 311 18.90 31.31 -19.40
C SER A 311 20.30 31.84 -19.74
N THR A 312 20.37 33.14 -20.01
CA THR A 312 21.60 33.86 -20.30
C THR A 312 21.96 34.81 -19.17
N ARG A 313 23.24 35.19 -19.11
CA ARG A 313 23.74 36.26 -18.23
C ARG A 313 24.74 37.15 -18.98
N PRO A 314 25.00 38.38 -18.49
CA PRO A 314 26.06 39.23 -19.06
C PRO A 314 27.43 38.54 -19.02
N TRP A 315 28.19 38.71 -20.09
CA TRP A 315 29.56 38.20 -20.21
C TRP A 315 30.52 38.93 -19.26
N SER A 316 31.45 38.18 -18.69
CA SER A 316 32.51 38.67 -17.81
C SER A 316 33.87 38.16 -18.29
N PHE A 317 34.93 38.89 -17.94
CA PHE A 317 36.29 38.54 -18.35
C PHE A 317 36.70 37.21 -17.70
N GLY A 318 36.89 36.18 -18.52
CA GLY A 318 37.19 34.81 -18.09
C GLY A 318 36.20 33.77 -18.62
N ASP A 319 35.04 34.20 -19.09
CA ASP A 319 34.01 33.30 -19.63
C ASP A 319 34.44 32.65 -20.96
N PRO A 320 34.10 31.36 -21.17
CA PRO A 320 34.48 30.63 -22.37
C PRO A 320 33.79 31.22 -23.61
N SER A 321 34.55 31.44 -24.68
CA SER A 321 34.03 31.97 -25.94
C SER A 321 33.04 31.02 -26.64
N SER A 322 33.02 29.74 -26.26
CA SER A 322 32.09 28.74 -26.76
C SER A 322 30.66 28.89 -26.22
N GLY A 323 30.48 29.48 -25.04
CA GLY A 323 29.17 29.61 -24.39
C GLY A 323 28.43 30.91 -24.72
N LEU A 324 28.83 31.62 -25.77
CA LEU A 324 28.36 32.97 -26.09
C LEU A 324 27.06 32.91 -26.91
N ASP A 325 25.99 33.53 -26.41
CA ASP A 325 24.72 33.66 -27.13
C ASP A 325 24.86 34.77 -28.18
N LEU A 326 25.31 34.38 -29.37
CA LEU A 326 25.52 35.30 -30.48
C LEU A 326 24.23 36.03 -30.89
N PRO A 327 23.06 35.35 -31.04
CA PRO A 327 21.79 36.03 -31.33
C PRO A 327 21.43 37.12 -30.31
N ALA A 328 21.42 36.81 -29.01
CA ALA A 328 21.09 37.76 -27.96
C ALA A 328 22.12 38.91 -27.92
N SER A 329 23.40 38.59 -28.09
CA SER A 329 24.47 39.59 -28.09
C SER A 329 24.36 40.58 -29.26
N ILE A 330 24.00 40.10 -30.45
CA ILE A 330 23.76 40.94 -31.62
C ILE A 330 22.50 41.78 -31.42
N LEU A 331 21.44 41.20 -30.84
CA LEU A 331 20.19 41.91 -30.58
C LEU A 331 20.41 43.06 -29.59
N ASN A 332 21.14 42.81 -28.50
CA ASN A 332 21.52 43.82 -27.51
C ASN A 332 22.36 44.93 -28.16
N CYS A 333 23.31 44.57 -29.02
CA CYS A 333 24.12 45.54 -29.76
C CYS A 333 23.28 46.42 -30.69
N VAL A 334 22.38 45.83 -31.49
CA VAL A 334 21.50 46.58 -32.39
C VAL A 334 20.54 47.48 -31.61
N ALA A 335 20.00 46.98 -30.49
CA ALA A 335 19.14 47.76 -29.61
C ALA A 335 19.89 48.97 -29.03
N ARG A 336 21.14 48.78 -28.58
CA ARG A 336 21.97 49.87 -28.07
C ARG A 336 22.28 50.91 -29.15
N GLU A 337 22.69 50.48 -30.34
CA GLU A 337 23.00 51.38 -31.47
C GLU A 337 21.75 52.15 -31.92
N ALA A 338 20.56 51.57 -31.85
CA ALA A 338 19.30 52.25 -32.16
C ALA A 338 18.94 53.35 -31.15
N THR A 339 19.42 53.26 -29.90
CA THR A 339 19.17 54.23 -28.83
C THR A 339 20.28 55.26 -28.63
N SER A 340 21.43 55.10 -29.28
CA SER A 340 22.57 56.01 -29.17
C SER A 340 22.45 57.15 -30.19
N GLU A 341 22.71 58.40 -29.79
CA GLU A 341 22.64 59.57 -30.69
C GLU A 341 23.61 59.48 -31.88
N ASP A 342 24.74 58.77 -31.70
CA ASP A 342 25.78 58.56 -32.73
C ASP A 342 25.78 57.12 -33.31
N GLY A 343 24.77 56.31 -32.98
CA GLY A 343 24.71 54.90 -33.36
C GLY A 343 24.14 54.65 -34.76
N ASP A 344 24.61 53.59 -35.44
CA ASP A 344 24.03 53.12 -36.71
C ASP A 344 23.59 51.65 -36.57
N PRO A 345 22.29 51.37 -36.38
CA PRO A 345 21.79 50.00 -36.26
C PRO A 345 21.99 49.15 -37.53
N ARG A 346 22.33 49.77 -38.69
CA ARG A 346 22.69 49.06 -39.92
C ARG A 346 24.17 48.65 -39.96
N ARG A 347 24.99 49.19 -39.06
CA ARG A 347 26.41 48.89 -38.90
C ARG A 347 26.76 48.69 -37.40
N PRO A 348 26.16 47.69 -36.73
CA PRO A 348 26.33 47.50 -35.30
C PRO A 348 27.79 47.19 -34.95
N ARG A 349 28.30 47.84 -33.90
CA ARG A 349 29.65 47.62 -33.37
C ARG A 349 29.58 46.91 -32.04
N LEU A 350 29.79 45.59 -32.05
CA LEU A 350 29.75 44.76 -30.84
C LEU A 350 30.74 45.25 -29.77
N ARG A 351 30.27 45.44 -28.54
CA ARG A 351 31.11 45.72 -27.36
C ARG A 351 30.86 44.66 -26.29
N SER A 352 31.75 44.60 -25.28
CA SER A 352 31.66 43.62 -24.20
C SER A 352 30.36 43.69 -23.39
N GLU A 353 29.75 44.88 -23.28
CA GLU A 353 28.47 45.09 -22.60
C GLU A 353 27.26 44.50 -23.33
N ASP A 354 27.40 44.22 -24.63
CA ASP A 354 26.34 43.59 -25.42
C ASP A 354 26.38 42.06 -25.28
N LEU A 355 27.52 41.51 -24.87
CA LEU A 355 27.78 40.08 -24.88
C LEU A 355 26.98 39.38 -23.77
N GLU A 356 26.22 38.37 -24.18
CA GLU A 356 25.56 37.42 -23.30
C GLU A 356 26.17 36.03 -23.44
N VAL A 357 26.25 35.32 -22.32
CA VAL A 357 26.67 33.92 -22.26
C VAL A 357 25.54 33.07 -21.70
N HIS A 358 25.38 31.88 -22.24
CA HIS A 358 24.51 30.87 -21.66
C HIS A 358 25.02 30.52 -20.26
N GLN A 359 24.12 30.54 -19.28
CA GLN A 359 24.45 29.97 -17.98
C GLN A 359 24.71 28.49 -18.17
N THR A 360 25.76 27.97 -17.54
CA THR A 360 26.09 26.56 -17.62
C THR A 360 25.85 25.88 -16.27
N ARG A 361 25.54 24.59 -16.29
CA ARG A 361 25.37 23.78 -15.08
C ARG A 361 26.44 22.72 -15.01
N ALA A 362 27.27 22.79 -13.97
CA ALA A 362 28.18 21.71 -13.63
C ALA A 362 27.36 20.57 -13.00
N THR A 363 27.12 19.48 -13.76
CA THR A 363 26.53 18.27 -13.19
C THR A 363 27.65 17.40 -12.64
N THR A 364 27.83 17.39 -11.31
CA THR A 364 28.67 16.40 -10.65
C THR A 364 27.95 15.05 -10.74
N LYS A 365 28.45 14.14 -11.58
CA LYS A 365 27.94 12.77 -11.66
C LYS A 365 27.97 12.12 -10.28
N CYS A 366 26.98 11.33 -9.91
CA CYS A 366 26.99 10.50 -8.72
C CYS A 366 26.76 9.02 -9.08
N ALA A 367 27.40 8.14 -8.32
CA ALA A 367 27.16 6.70 -8.36
C ALA A 367 26.52 6.27 -7.05
N THR A 368 25.30 5.74 -7.14
CA THR A 368 24.45 5.38 -6.01
C THR A 368 24.08 3.90 -6.08
N VAL A 369 24.27 3.18 -4.98
CA VAL A 369 23.70 1.84 -4.77
C VAL A 369 22.60 1.93 -3.73
N VAL A 370 21.38 1.54 -4.09
CA VAL A 370 20.25 1.44 -3.17
C VAL A 370 20.13 -0.01 -2.71
N VAL A 371 20.42 -0.24 -1.44
CA VAL A 371 20.31 -1.54 -0.77
C VAL A 371 18.96 -1.59 -0.07
N MET A 372 18.10 -2.51 -0.50
CA MET A 372 16.75 -2.70 -0.03
C MET A 372 16.69 -3.96 0.82
N ASP A 373 16.37 -3.81 2.11
CA ASP A 373 16.11 -4.95 2.97
C ASP A 373 14.82 -5.67 2.54
N MET A 374 14.96 -6.97 2.27
CA MET A 374 13.89 -7.89 1.90
C MET A 374 13.90 -9.12 2.83
N SER A 375 14.47 -8.98 4.04
CA SER A 375 14.45 -10.01 5.08
C SER A 375 13.02 -10.31 5.58
N GLY A 376 12.89 -11.33 6.42
CA GLY A 376 11.57 -11.77 6.89
C GLY A 376 10.84 -10.73 7.74
N SER A 377 11.57 -9.90 8.49
CA SER A 377 11.00 -8.87 9.39
C SER A 377 10.25 -7.79 8.62
N MET A 378 10.75 -7.45 7.43
CA MET A 378 10.17 -6.44 6.54
C MET A 378 8.72 -6.71 6.13
N ARG A 379 8.25 -7.97 6.23
CA ARG A 379 6.85 -8.34 5.96
C ARG A 379 5.90 -7.75 7.00
N TRP A 380 6.34 -7.59 8.24
CA TRP A 380 5.53 -7.03 9.32
C TRP A 380 5.21 -5.56 9.06
N GLY A 381 3.94 -5.19 9.21
CA GLY A 381 3.48 -3.82 8.97
C GLY A 381 3.63 -3.32 7.52
N GLY A 382 3.93 -4.20 6.56
CA GLY A 382 4.04 -3.83 5.14
C GLY A 382 5.24 -2.94 4.79
N GLN A 383 6.27 -2.91 5.63
CA GLN A 383 7.43 -2.02 5.49
C GLN A 383 8.15 -2.12 4.15
N TYR A 384 8.23 -3.32 3.57
CA TYR A 384 8.81 -3.55 2.25
C TYR A 384 8.15 -2.73 1.13
N VAL A 385 6.86 -2.37 1.26
CA VAL A 385 6.17 -1.48 0.31
C VAL A 385 6.81 -0.11 0.30
N ALA A 386 7.12 0.42 1.48
CA ALA A 386 7.77 1.71 1.63
C ALA A 386 9.18 1.71 1.02
N VAL A 387 9.93 0.62 1.22
CA VAL A 387 11.25 0.42 0.59
C VAL A 387 11.15 0.47 -0.93
N LYS A 388 10.17 -0.22 -1.52
CA LYS A 388 9.96 -0.22 -2.97
C LYS A 388 9.50 1.14 -3.50
N LYS A 389 8.59 1.83 -2.80
CA LYS A 389 8.18 3.20 -3.14
C LYS A 389 9.37 4.14 -3.21
N MET A 390 10.24 4.11 -2.20
CA MET A 390 11.46 4.90 -2.15
C MET A 390 12.42 4.57 -3.30
N ALA A 391 12.64 3.29 -3.59
CA ALA A 391 13.49 2.86 -4.70
C ALA A 391 12.95 3.37 -6.05
N LEU A 392 11.64 3.26 -6.28
CA LEU A 392 10.98 3.72 -7.51
C LEU A 392 10.97 5.25 -7.63
N ALA A 393 10.78 5.98 -6.53
CA ALA A 393 10.86 7.43 -6.50
C ALA A 393 12.28 7.92 -6.86
N LEU A 394 13.31 7.31 -6.27
CA LEU A 394 14.71 7.57 -6.60
C LEU A 394 15.01 7.28 -8.08
N GLU A 395 14.52 6.16 -8.59
CA GLU A 395 14.68 5.80 -10.01
C GLU A 395 14.08 6.87 -10.92
N GLY A 396 12.85 7.28 -10.64
CA GLY A 396 12.13 8.31 -11.40
C GLY A 396 12.83 9.66 -11.37
N LEU A 397 13.33 10.08 -10.20
CA LEU A 397 14.07 11.32 -10.02
C LEU A 397 15.36 11.34 -10.82
N VAL A 398 16.21 10.32 -10.64
CA VAL A 398 17.52 10.24 -11.28
C VAL A 398 17.36 10.19 -12.79
N ARG A 399 16.39 9.41 -13.31
CA ARG A 399 16.16 9.32 -14.75
C ARG A 399 15.71 10.64 -15.37
N ARG A 400 14.97 11.47 -14.64
CA ARG A 400 14.42 12.73 -15.15
C ARG A 400 15.39 13.88 -15.03
N GLU A 401 15.94 14.08 -13.84
CA GLU A 401 16.72 15.28 -13.49
C GLU A 401 18.23 15.05 -13.66
N TYR A 402 18.70 13.80 -13.62
CA TYR A 402 20.12 13.45 -13.53
C TYR A 402 20.52 12.26 -14.42
N PRO A 403 20.32 12.34 -15.74
CA PRO A 403 20.57 11.21 -16.65
C PRO A 403 22.02 10.74 -16.70
N GLY A 404 22.98 11.56 -16.25
CA GLY A 404 24.40 11.22 -16.16
C GLY A 404 24.80 10.39 -14.93
N ASP A 405 23.88 10.14 -14.01
CA ASP A 405 24.15 9.41 -12.77
C ASP A 405 24.00 7.89 -12.92
N ARG A 406 24.81 7.17 -12.15
CA ARG A 406 24.72 5.71 -12.06
C ARG A 406 23.89 5.32 -10.85
N LEU A 407 22.83 4.55 -11.10
CA LEU A 407 21.95 4.03 -10.06
C LEU A 407 21.84 2.52 -10.19
N HIS A 408 22.23 1.82 -9.12
CA HIS A 408 22.12 0.38 -8.95
C HIS A 408 21.16 0.06 -7.81
N PHE A 409 20.41 -1.03 -7.96
CA PHE A 409 19.53 -1.55 -6.92
C PHE A 409 20.01 -2.92 -6.47
N MET A 410 19.82 -3.21 -5.19
CA MET A 410 20.23 -4.46 -4.57
C MET A 410 19.16 -4.91 -3.58
N GLU A 411 18.73 -6.16 -3.67
CA GLU A 411 17.98 -6.80 -2.59
C GLU A 411 18.96 -7.40 -1.59
N MET A 412 18.67 -7.25 -0.30
CA MET A 412 19.44 -7.77 0.80
C MET A 412 18.55 -8.66 1.66
N TYR A 413 19.05 -9.85 1.94
CA TYR A 413 18.49 -10.82 2.87
C TYR A 413 19.65 -11.65 3.45
N SER A 414 19.53 -12.96 3.64
CA SER A 414 20.63 -13.84 4.06
C SER A 414 21.88 -13.71 3.17
N VAL A 415 21.67 -13.40 1.89
CA VAL A 415 22.69 -12.92 0.95
C VAL A 415 22.22 -11.62 0.28
N ALA A 416 23.05 -11.02 -0.57
CA ALA A 416 22.71 -9.79 -1.29
C ALA A 416 22.83 -10.01 -2.81
N ARG A 417 21.88 -9.46 -3.59
CA ARG A 417 21.82 -9.62 -5.05
C ARG A 417 21.49 -8.31 -5.74
N VAL A 418 22.17 -8.05 -6.86
CA VAL A 418 21.84 -6.90 -7.72
C VAL A 418 20.52 -7.16 -8.44
N VAL A 419 19.64 -6.17 -8.40
CA VAL A 419 18.30 -6.24 -8.99
C VAL A 419 18.24 -5.33 -10.21
N ALA A 420 17.67 -5.83 -11.30
CA ALA A 420 17.41 -5.01 -12.48
C ALA A 420 16.25 -4.05 -12.19
N ARG A 421 16.28 -2.87 -12.81
CA ARG A 421 15.30 -1.80 -12.54
C ARG A 421 13.84 -2.24 -12.76
N GLY A 422 13.59 -3.04 -13.80
CA GLY A 422 12.26 -3.58 -14.10
C GLY A 422 11.71 -4.55 -13.05
N ASP A 423 12.59 -5.16 -12.26
CA ASP A 423 12.22 -6.22 -11.30
C ASP A 423 11.94 -5.66 -9.90
N LEU A 424 12.12 -4.35 -9.67
CA LEU A 424 11.92 -3.71 -8.36
C LEU A 424 10.53 -3.97 -7.79
N VAL A 425 9.51 -3.95 -8.65
CA VAL A 425 8.11 -4.14 -8.29
C VAL A 425 7.85 -5.57 -7.80
N GLU A 426 8.54 -6.54 -8.40
CA GLU A 426 8.41 -7.98 -8.13
C GLU A 426 9.09 -8.43 -6.83
N LEU A 427 9.94 -7.58 -6.24
CA LEU A 427 10.62 -7.92 -4.99
C LEU A 427 9.61 -8.12 -3.86
N LEU A 428 9.75 -9.24 -3.16
CA LEU A 428 8.95 -9.57 -1.98
C LEU A 428 9.87 -10.01 -0.83
N PRO A 429 9.48 -9.72 0.42
CA PRO A 429 10.18 -10.22 1.59
C PRO A 429 10.30 -11.74 1.58
N LYS A 430 11.51 -12.24 1.85
CA LYS A 430 11.80 -13.67 1.85
C LYS A 430 11.00 -14.38 2.96
N PRO A 431 10.45 -15.59 2.68
CA PRO A 431 9.62 -16.29 3.65
C PRO A 431 10.45 -16.73 4.86
N VAL A 432 9.86 -16.60 6.05
CA VAL A 432 10.45 -17.10 7.29
C VAL A 432 10.33 -18.63 7.33
N THR A 433 11.44 -19.32 7.20
CA THR A 433 11.53 -20.79 7.15
C THR A 433 11.91 -21.41 8.50
N ILE A 434 12.52 -20.63 9.40
CA ILE A 434 12.93 -21.06 10.75
C ILE A 434 12.19 -20.17 11.74
N ARG A 435 11.59 -20.78 12.77
CA ARG A 435 10.79 -20.07 13.79
C ARG A 435 11.39 -20.18 15.20
N ASP A 436 12.55 -20.82 15.32
CA ASP A 436 13.25 -20.90 16.59
C ASP A 436 13.67 -19.51 17.07
N PRO A 437 13.49 -19.19 18.37
CA PRO A 437 13.81 -17.87 18.91
C PRO A 437 15.31 -17.59 18.98
N VAL A 438 16.15 -18.64 18.87
CA VAL A 438 17.60 -18.54 18.80
C VAL A 438 18.08 -19.43 17.66
N VAL A 439 18.71 -18.83 16.66
CA VAL A 439 19.26 -19.50 15.48
C VAL A 439 20.75 -19.22 15.41
N ARG A 440 21.56 -20.27 15.28
CA ARG A 440 23.02 -20.17 15.18
C ARG A 440 23.50 -21.16 14.12
N LEU A 441 23.44 -20.75 12.86
CA LEU A 441 23.82 -21.59 11.73
C LEU A 441 25.11 -21.09 11.10
N ARG A 442 25.85 -22.03 10.52
CA ARG A 442 27.02 -21.79 9.66
C ARG A 442 26.86 -22.62 8.40
N ALA A 443 27.01 -22.00 7.24
CA ALA A 443 27.05 -22.66 5.94
C ALA A 443 28.41 -22.37 5.29
N ASP A 444 29.12 -23.42 4.88
CA ASP A 444 30.37 -23.27 4.12
C ASP A 444 30.01 -23.10 2.65
N MET A 445 30.13 -21.87 2.13
CA MET A 445 29.74 -21.56 0.75
C MET A 445 30.81 -21.95 -0.28
N SER A 446 31.95 -22.51 0.17
CA SER A 446 32.93 -23.12 -0.73
C SER A 446 32.57 -24.56 -1.12
N ASP A 447 31.65 -25.19 -0.39
CA ASP A 447 31.13 -26.51 -0.69
C ASP A 447 30.19 -26.45 -1.91
N PRO A 448 30.50 -27.16 -3.02
CA PRO A 448 29.64 -27.15 -4.21
C PRO A 448 28.25 -27.78 -3.98
N ASP A 449 28.07 -28.53 -2.89
CA ASP A 449 26.78 -29.14 -2.53
C ASP A 449 25.87 -28.18 -1.75
N ILE A 450 26.37 -27.01 -1.33
CA ILE A 450 25.59 -25.99 -0.62
C ILE A 450 25.32 -24.81 -1.56
N THR A 451 24.05 -24.64 -1.93
CA THR A 451 23.62 -23.53 -2.78
C THR A 451 22.84 -22.48 -1.99
N GLU A 452 22.67 -21.30 -2.58
CA GLU A 452 21.83 -20.24 -2.02
C GLU A 452 20.39 -20.70 -1.72
N GLN A 453 19.86 -21.67 -2.48
CA GLN A 453 18.51 -22.19 -2.31
C GLN A 453 18.36 -23.06 -1.05
N ASP A 454 19.47 -23.64 -0.58
CA ASP A 454 19.51 -24.47 0.62
C ASP A 454 19.56 -23.63 1.91
N LEU A 455 19.85 -22.33 1.77
CA LEU A 455 19.95 -21.40 2.88
C LEU A 455 18.57 -20.88 3.32
N PRO A 456 18.33 -20.76 4.64
CA PRO A 456 17.21 -19.99 5.15
C PRO A 456 17.28 -18.55 4.62
N PRO A 457 16.27 -18.05 3.88
CA PRO A 457 16.43 -16.84 3.09
C PRO A 457 16.08 -15.54 3.83
N HIS A 458 15.67 -15.58 5.09
CA HIS A 458 15.00 -14.47 5.76
C HIS A 458 15.86 -13.68 6.75
N PHE A 459 17.19 -13.81 6.72
CA PHE A 459 18.13 -13.06 7.56
C PHE A 459 18.52 -11.72 6.92
N THR A 460 19.32 -10.91 7.61
CA THR A 460 19.70 -9.55 7.22
C THR A 460 21.22 -9.43 7.10
N ASN A 461 21.76 -9.50 5.88
CA ASN A 461 23.21 -9.51 5.62
C ASN A 461 23.73 -8.16 5.07
N ILE A 462 23.79 -7.15 5.94
CA ILE A 462 24.28 -5.80 5.61
C ILE A 462 25.75 -5.86 5.16
N GLN A 463 26.57 -6.68 5.81
CA GLN A 463 27.97 -6.87 5.45
C GLN A 463 28.14 -7.29 3.99
N HIS A 464 27.40 -8.31 3.54
CA HIS A 464 27.49 -8.76 2.15
C HIS A 464 27.02 -7.70 1.16
N ALA A 465 25.94 -6.98 1.48
CA ALA A 465 25.42 -5.91 0.65
C ALA A 465 26.43 -4.76 0.49
N LEU A 466 27.11 -4.34 1.57
CA LEU A 466 28.16 -3.32 1.52
C LEU A 466 29.38 -3.78 0.70
N ARG A 467 29.78 -5.05 0.85
CA ARG A 467 30.87 -5.65 0.08
C ARG A 467 30.59 -5.62 -1.42
N LEU A 468 29.38 -6.00 -1.83
CA LEU A 468 28.95 -5.92 -3.23
C LEU A 468 28.81 -4.46 -3.70
N SER A 469 28.30 -3.57 -2.85
CA SER A 469 28.16 -2.14 -3.17
C SER A 469 29.51 -1.49 -3.47
N ARG A 470 30.55 -1.77 -2.67
CA ARG A 470 31.92 -1.34 -2.93
C ARG A 470 32.43 -1.80 -4.30
N ARG A 471 32.22 -3.08 -4.64
CA ARG A 471 32.60 -3.62 -5.96
C ARG A 471 31.89 -2.92 -7.12
N LEU A 472 30.60 -2.61 -6.99
CA LEU A 472 29.84 -1.86 -8.00
C LEU A 472 30.34 -0.42 -8.13
N LEU A 473 30.59 0.24 -7.01
CA LEU A 473 31.04 1.64 -6.96
C LEU A 473 32.48 1.82 -7.44
N ALA A 474 33.34 0.80 -7.28
CA ALA A 474 34.75 0.85 -7.69
C ALA A 474 34.92 1.18 -9.19
N ASN A 475 34.04 0.66 -10.05
CA ASN A 475 34.07 0.85 -11.51
C ASN A 475 33.36 2.13 -11.99
N SER A 476 33.01 3.03 -11.07
CA SER A 476 32.30 4.28 -11.40
C SER A 476 33.27 5.41 -11.74
N ASP A 477 32.97 6.15 -12.81
CA ASP A 477 33.73 7.29 -13.35
C ASP A 477 33.53 8.59 -12.56
N THR A 478 33.12 8.49 -11.30
CA THR A 478 32.86 9.63 -10.42
C THR A 478 33.45 9.40 -9.02
N PRO A 479 34.00 10.47 -8.40
CA PRO A 479 34.40 10.44 -6.99
C PRO A 479 33.19 10.43 -6.04
N ASN A 480 32.00 10.86 -6.49
CA ASN A 480 30.81 10.92 -5.66
C ASN A 480 30.11 9.57 -5.60
N ARG A 481 30.51 8.75 -4.62
CA ARG A 481 30.02 7.37 -4.44
C ARG A 481 29.21 7.26 -3.16
N GLN A 482 28.01 6.68 -3.25
CA GLN A 482 27.17 6.51 -2.08
C GLN A 482 26.39 5.19 -2.09
N VAL A 483 26.09 4.73 -0.89
CA VAL A 483 25.22 3.61 -0.60
C VAL A 483 24.05 4.13 0.23
N VAL A 484 22.84 3.82 -0.20
CA VAL A 484 21.60 4.10 0.52
C VAL A 484 21.08 2.75 1.02
N LEU A 485 21.20 2.51 2.32
CA LEU A 485 20.69 1.30 2.97
C LEU A 485 19.31 1.58 3.55
N ILE A 486 18.31 0.79 3.21
CA ILE A 486 16.96 0.88 3.75
C ILE A 486 16.68 -0.42 4.50
N THR A 487 16.54 -0.36 5.82
CA THR A 487 16.42 -1.54 6.70
C THR A 487 15.60 -1.22 7.96
N ASP A 488 15.04 -2.23 8.60
CA ASP A 488 14.24 -2.11 9.83
C ASP A 488 15.01 -2.41 11.12
N GLY A 489 16.26 -2.90 11.05
CA GLY A 489 17.03 -3.25 12.25
C GLY A 489 18.47 -3.73 12.05
N LEU A 490 18.96 -4.45 13.06
CA LEU A 490 20.32 -5.00 13.17
C LEU A 490 20.62 -6.13 12.16
N PRO A 491 21.90 -6.30 11.77
CA PRO A 491 22.31 -7.41 10.92
C PRO A 491 22.26 -8.73 11.69
N THR A 492 21.78 -9.78 11.02
CA THR A 492 21.66 -11.14 11.55
C THR A 492 22.42 -12.18 10.72
N ALA A 493 23.12 -11.72 9.67
CA ALA A 493 23.96 -12.58 8.84
C ALA A 493 25.23 -11.85 8.41
N HIS A 494 26.33 -12.60 8.24
CA HIS A 494 27.59 -12.09 7.68
C HIS A 494 28.44 -13.23 7.12
N PHE A 495 29.36 -12.87 6.23
CA PHE A 495 30.41 -13.76 5.76
C PHE A 495 31.70 -13.59 6.56
N GLU A 496 32.38 -14.69 6.80
CA GLU A 496 33.80 -14.73 7.12
C GLU A 496 34.50 -15.63 6.12
N ASP A 497 35.26 -14.99 5.23
CA ASP A 497 35.80 -15.64 4.03
C ASP A 497 34.68 -16.32 3.21
N GLU A 498 34.67 -17.65 3.17
CA GLU A 498 33.67 -18.47 2.46
C GLU A 498 32.53 -18.97 3.39
N ASP A 499 32.67 -18.83 4.71
CA ASP A 499 31.64 -19.25 5.66
C ASP A 499 30.57 -18.16 5.83
N LEU A 500 29.31 -18.52 5.60
CA LEU A 500 28.14 -17.71 5.92
C LEU A 500 27.61 -18.07 7.31
N PHE A 501 27.53 -17.08 8.20
CA PHE A 501 26.91 -17.20 9.52
C PHE A 501 25.51 -16.59 9.50
N LEU A 502 24.53 -17.31 10.05
CA LEU A 502 23.15 -16.84 10.26
C LEU A 502 22.84 -16.90 11.76
N LEU A 503 22.85 -15.74 12.41
CA LEU A 503 22.83 -15.58 13.86
C LEU A 503 21.63 -14.72 14.28
N TYR A 504 20.67 -15.34 14.97
CA TYR A 504 19.51 -14.69 15.56
C TYR A 504 19.36 -15.09 17.04
N PRO A 505 19.04 -14.17 17.95
CA PRO A 505 19.06 -12.71 17.81
C PRO A 505 20.44 -12.19 17.36
N PRO A 506 20.55 -10.91 16.94
CA PRO A 506 21.79 -10.31 16.46
C PRO A 506 22.99 -10.60 17.36
N ASP A 507 24.14 -10.87 16.74
CA ASP A 507 25.37 -11.22 17.45
C ASP A 507 26.44 -10.13 17.26
N PRO A 508 27.23 -9.80 18.31
CA PRO A 508 28.32 -8.82 18.20
C PRO A 508 29.30 -9.11 17.07
N ARG A 509 29.54 -10.40 16.76
CA ARG A 509 30.43 -10.83 15.66
C ARG A 509 29.92 -10.33 14.30
N THR A 510 28.60 -10.39 14.09
CA THR A 510 27.92 -9.90 12.88
C THR A 510 27.99 -8.37 12.78
N GLU A 511 27.77 -7.68 13.89
CA GLU A 511 27.90 -6.21 13.95
C GLU A 511 29.32 -5.76 13.60
N GLU A 512 30.33 -6.38 14.20
CA GLU A 512 31.73 -6.06 13.93
C GLU A 512 32.10 -6.30 12.46
N ALA A 513 31.67 -7.42 11.88
CA ALA A 513 31.87 -7.70 10.45
C ALA A 513 31.25 -6.63 9.56
N THR A 514 30.05 -6.18 9.92
CA THR A 514 29.32 -5.15 9.19
C THR A 514 29.99 -3.78 9.32
N LEU A 515 30.44 -3.40 10.53
CA LEU A 515 31.17 -2.15 10.77
C LEU A 515 32.51 -2.11 10.04
N ARG A 516 33.22 -3.25 9.96
CA ARG A 516 34.46 -3.35 9.17
C ARG A 516 34.20 -3.03 7.70
N GLU A 517 33.15 -3.61 7.10
CA GLU A 517 32.84 -3.35 5.69
C GLU A 517 32.40 -1.90 5.44
N ALA A 518 31.64 -1.30 6.37
CA ALA A 518 31.30 0.11 6.32
C ALA A 518 32.53 1.02 6.41
N SER A 519 33.48 0.73 7.30
CA SER A 519 34.73 1.47 7.40
C SER A 519 35.57 1.38 6.12
N LEU A 520 35.60 0.19 5.51
CA LEU A 520 36.26 -0.01 4.22
C LEU A 520 35.60 0.83 3.10
N LEU A 521 34.26 0.89 3.04
CA LEU A 521 33.54 1.77 2.12
C LEU A 521 33.94 3.24 2.31
N GLY A 522 33.99 3.72 3.56
CA GLY A 522 34.42 5.08 3.90
C GLY A 522 35.84 5.39 3.43
N ARG A 523 36.78 4.46 3.63
CA ARG A 523 38.17 4.61 3.18
C ARG A 523 38.32 4.70 1.65
N GLU A 524 37.39 4.11 0.90
CA GLU A 524 37.34 4.21 -0.56
C GLU A 524 36.61 5.46 -1.07
N GLY A 525 36.29 6.40 -0.19
CA GLY A 525 35.57 7.63 -0.51
C GLY A 525 34.07 7.43 -0.74
N GLY A 526 33.54 6.23 -0.43
CA GLY A 526 32.12 5.95 -0.47
C GLY A 526 31.41 6.41 0.80
N ILE A 527 30.13 6.72 0.70
CA ILE A 527 29.35 7.19 1.85
C ILE A 527 28.09 6.35 2.08
N LEU A 528 27.85 5.92 3.33
CA LEU A 528 26.70 5.12 3.72
C LEU A 528 25.62 5.94 4.43
N ASN A 529 24.48 6.09 3.78
CA ASN A 529 23.28 6.65 4.39
C ASN A 529 22.32 5.53 4.76
N VAL A 530 21.84 5.52 6.00
CA VAL A 530 20.94 4.48 6.53
C VAL A 530 19.55 5.07 6.76
N PHE A 531 18.56 4.49 6.10
CA PHE A 531 17.14 4.79 6.29
C PHE A 531 16.54 3.70 7.17
N LEU A 532 16.23 4.09 8.40
CA LEU A 532 15.68 3.19 9.38
C LEU A 532 14.16 3.20 9.30
N VAL A 533 13.58 2.04 8.97
CA VAL A 533 12.13 1.84 8.85
C VAL A 533 11.56 1.51 10.23
N PRO A 534 10.50 2.18 10.71
CA PRO A 534 9.97 1.99 12.06
C PRO A 534 9.30 0.62 12.17
N SER A 535 9.86 -0.27 12.98
CA SER A 535 9.27 -1.59 13.30
C SER A 535 8.69 -1.60 14.71
N TRP A 536 7.68 -2.44 14.93
CA TRP A 536 7.02 -2.60 16.25
C TRP A 536 7.98 -3.08 17.34
N SER A 537 9.11 -3.67 16.97
CA SER A 537 10.12 -4.22 17.87
C SER A 537 11.45 -3.45 17.84
N GLN A 538 11.47 -2.22 17.31
CA GLN A 538 12.70 -1.43 17.21
C GLN A 538 13.22 -1.05 18.61
N SER A 539 14.47 -1.42 18.87
CA SER A 539 15.17 -1.19 20.12
C SER A 539 16.10 0.04 20.04
N GLU A 540 16.54 0.53 21.21
CA GLU A 540 17.57 1.57 21.26
C GLU A 540 18.90 1.10 20.63
N GLU A 541 19.17 -0.21 20.65
CA GLU A 541 20.37 -0.80 20.06
C GLU A 541 20.37 -0.72 18.54
N ASP A 542 19.22 -0.95 17.89
CA ASP A 542 19.07 -0.79 16.43
C ASP A 542 19.44 0.63 15.99
N VAL A 543 18.93 1.63 16.73
CA VAL A 543 19.19 3.04 16.45
C VAL A 543 20.67 3.38 16.63
N ARG A 544 21.27 2.95 17.76
CA ARG A 544 22.70 3.18 18.03
C ARG A 544 23.59 2.52 16.99
N PHE A 545 23.28 1.30 16.57
CA PHE A 545 24.01 0.60 15.53
C PHE A 545 23.92 1.33 14.19
N ALA A 546 22.72 1.75 13.78
CA ALA A 546 22.52 2.53 12.57
C ALA A 546 23.41 3.79 12.55
N HIS A 547 23.54 4.47 13.69
CA HIS A 547 24.44 5.62 13.81
C HIS A 547 25.91 5.22 13.63
N ARG A 548 26.38 4.18 14.34
CA ARG A 548 27.77 3.71 14.25
C ARG A 548 28.16 3.30 12.83
N ILE A 549 27.30 2.56 12.13
CA ILE A 549 27.59 2.08 10.78
C ILE A 549 27.61 3.23 9.77
N ALA A 550 26.68 4.19 9.89
CA ALA A 550 26.66 5.36 9.02
C ALA A 550 27.89 6.26 9.23
N GLU A 551 28.26 6.53 10.49
CA GLU A 551 29.45 7.32 10.85
C GLU A 551 30.75 6.67 10.34
N SER A 552 30.82 5.34 10.35
CA SER A 552 31.98 4.58 9.85
C SER A 552 32.29 4.83 8.37
N ALA A 553 31.29 5.28 7.60
CA ALA A 553 31.45 5.65 6.20
C ALA A 553 31.05 7.11 5.94
N ASN A 554 31.25 8.02 6.89
CA ASN A 554 31.00 9.46 6.75
C ASN A 554 29.56 9.83 6.32
N GLY A 555 28.58 8.98 6.60
CA GLY A 555 27.19 9.19 6.27
C GLY A 555 26.33 9.48 7.48
N ARG A 556 25.02 9.25 7.35
CA ARG A 556 24.03 9.60 8.38
C ARG A 556 22.86 8.63 8.43
N VAL A 557 22.17 8.64 9.57
CA VAL A 557 20.90 7.93 9.76
C VAL A 557 19.74 8.88 9.49
N ILE A 558 18.73 8.37 8.81
CA ILE A 558 17.49 9.06 8.50
C ILE A 558 16.35 8.19 9.04
N PHE A 559 15.58 8.74 9.97
CA PHE A 559 14.41 8.08 10.52
C PHE A 559 13.20 8.36 9.66
N THR A 560 12.39 7.34 9.45
CA THR A 560 11.16 7.44 8.68
C THR A 560 9.99 7.33 9.66
N SER A 561 9.12 8.33 9.73
CA SER A 561 7.88 8.21 10.53
C SER A 561 6.91 7.29 9.80
N GLY A 562 6.16 6.46 10.54
CA GLY A 562 5.21 5.50 9.94
C GLY A 562 4.19 6.22 9.05
N GLY A 563 4.18 5.88 7.76
CA GLY A 563 3.38 6.54 6.71
C GLY A 563 4.13 7.60 5.88
N ASP A 564 5.32 8.02 6.31
CA ASP A 564 6.06 9.16 5.77
C ASP A 564 7.44 8.78 5.18
N LEU A 565 7.66 7.50 4.85
CA LEU A 565 8.94 7.06 4.26
C LEU A 565 9.29 7.82 2.97
N ASP A 566 8.25 8.32 2.32
CA ASP A 566 8.25 9.20 1.17
C ASP A 566 9.09 10.49 1.42
N ARG A 567 9.18 11.01 2.65
CA ARG A 567 9.52 12.42 2.91
C ARG A 567 11.00 12.85 2.88
N PHE A 568 12.00 11.96 2.72
CA PHE A 568 13.39 12.36 3.07
C PHE A 568 14.51 12.04 2.08
N VAL A 569 14.26 11.15 1.13
CA VAL A 569 15.30 10.55 0.30
C VAL A 569 15.88 11.53 -0.71
N ILE A 570 14.99 12.36 -1.25
CA ILE A 570 15.29 13.26 -2.34
C ILE A 570 16.13 14.45 -1.89
N TRP A 571 15.91 14.92 -0.66
CA TRP A 571 16.62 16.09 -0.13
C TRP A 571 18.13 15.83 0.02
N ASP A 572 18.55 14.61 0.35
CA ASP A 572 19.97 14.30 0.53
C ASP A 572 20.73 14.13 -0.79
N TYR A 573 20.11 13.45 -1.76
CA TYR A 573 20.67 13.34 -3.11
C TYR A 573 21.00 14.74 -3.67
N LEU A 574 20.10 15.72 -3.44
CA LEU A 574 20.31 17.12 -3.82
C LEU A 574 21.35 17.85 -2.96
N ALA A 575 21.41 17.58 -1.65
CA ALA A 575 22.35 18.23 -0.74
C ALA A 575 23.81 17.88 -1.03
N ARG A 576 24.07 16.67 -1.55
CA ARG A 576 25.43 16.20 -1.88
C ARG A 576 26.02 16.87 -3.12
N GLN A 577 25.19 17.19 -4.13
CA GLN A 577 25.67 18.00 -5.26
C GLN A 577 26.22 19.37 -4.81
N ARG A 578 25.72 19.92 -3.69
CA ARG A 578 26.14 21.24 -3.19
C ARG A 578 27.43 21.24 -2.37
N ARG A 579 27.84 20.12 -1.75
CA ARG A 579 29.05 20.08 -0.89
C ARG A 579 30.36 19.96 -1.69
N THR A 580 30.33 19.36 -2.87
CA THR A 580 31.49 19.25 -3.75
C THR A 580 31.86 20.57 -4.45
N VAL A 581 31.01 21.59 -4.31
CA VAL A 581 31.14 22.91 -4.95
C VAL A 581 31.94 23.91 -4.11
N ASN A 582 32.09 23.68 -2.79
CA ASN A 582 32.77 24.62 -1.87
C ASN A 582 34.09 24.06 -1.29
N GLY A 583 34.79 23.21 -2.05
CA GLY A 583 36.06 22.60 -1.65
C GLY A 583 37.20 23.01 -2.55
#